data_AF-A0A7C1EK83-F1
#
_entry.id   AF-A0A7C1EK83-F1
#
_cell.length_a   1.000
_cell.length_b   1.000
_cell.length_c   1.000
_cell.angle_alpha   90.00
_cell.angle_beta   90.00
_cell.angle_gamma   90.00
#
_symmetry.space_group_name_H-M   'P 1'
#
loop_
_entity.id
_entity.type
_entity.pdbx_description
1 polymer ?
#
loop_
_entity_poly.entity_id
_entity_poly.type
_entity_poly.pdbx_seq_one_letter_code
_entity_poly.pdbx_strand_id
1 'polypeptide(L)'
;MSKNALLAILLACILAACGDEETDRSTDRPSNATPENATISPVIVHLQRDYESLLTAQSAISEIWEQLADGQQVQCGQYPEVLAPESISAEDDPSLQPLADILHTAAIATEHAVQLWQAECRQPRQNPPPDVLSEGLLAVRSAGDALKEAEPLLTGIQ
;
A
#
# COMPACT_ATOMS: atom_id res chain seq x y z
N MET A 1 -3.00 49.00 -6.08
CA MET A 1 -3.38 49.15 -7.51
C MET A 1 -2.58 48.09 -8.25
N SER A 2 -3.06 47.05 -8.94
CA SER A 2 -4.38 46.53 -9.37
C SER A 2 -4.22 44.99 -9.40
N LYS A 3 -5.14 44.15 -8.91
CA LYS A 3 -6.37 43.63 -9.56
C LYS A 3 -6.17 43.18 -11.01
N ASN A 4 -6.25 41.86 -11.23
CA ASN A 4 -6.71 41.11 -12.41
C ASN A 4 -6.93 39.66 -11.90
N ALA A 5 -8.12 39.13 -11.59
CA ALA A 5 -9.41 39.10 -12.28
C ALA A 5 -9.40 38.27 -13.58
N LEU A 6 -9.79 37.00 -13.45
CA LEU A 6 -10.40 36.12 -14.47
C LEU A 6 -11.11 35.01 -13.66
N LEU A 7 -12.42 35.13 -13.35
CA LEU A 7 -13.57 34.65 -14.15
C LEU A 7 -13.35 33.20 -14.63
N ALA A 8 -14.22 32.20 -14.43
CA ALA A 8 -15.68 32.16 -14.27
C ALA A 8 -16.04 30.73 -13.76
N ILE A 9 -17.22 30.34 -13.26
CA ILE A 9 -18.60 30.29 -13.81
C ILE A 9 -19.44 29.78 -12.61
N LEU A 10 -20.38 30.53 -12.02
CA LEU A 10 -21.82 30.56 -12.34
C LEU A 10 -22.51 29.18 -12.38
N LEU A 11 -23.04 28.71 -11.24
CA LEU A 11 -24.10 27.71 -11.19
C LEU A 11 -25.35 28.30 -10.56
N ALA A 12 -26.35 28.56 -11.39
CA ALA A 12 -27.73 28.74 -10.99
C ALA A 12 -28.63 28.12 -12.06
N CYS A 13 -29.30 27.02 -11.72
CA CYS A 13 -30.57 26.66 -12.33
C CYS A 13 -31.52 26.23 -11.21
N ILE A 14 -32.62 26.95 -11.15
CA ILE A 14 -33.75 26.84 -10.22
C ILE A 14 -34.82 26.03 -10.96
N LEU A 15 -35.57 25.16 -10.27
CA LEU A 15 -37.04 25.17 -10.20
C LEU A 15 -37.62 23.80 -9.84
N ALA A 16 -38.65 23.89 -9.00
CA ALA A 16 -39.46 22.84 -8.45
C ALA A 16 -40.36 22.16 -9.48
N ALA A 17 -40.69 20.89 -9.24
CA ALA A 17 -41.95 20.28 -9.63
C ALA A 17 -42.43 19.37 -8.49
N CYS A 18 -43.67 19.61 -8.09
CA CYS A 18 -44.47 18.91 -7.08
C CYS A 18 -45.57 18.14 -7.83
N GLY A 19 -46.02 17.00 -7.30
CA GLY A 19 -47.17 16.22 -7.77
C GLY A 19 -46.79 14.90 -8.45
N ASP A 20 -47.43 13.76 -8.21
CA ASP A 20 -48.64 13.45 -7.44
C ASP A 20 -48.63 11.95 -7.07
N GLU A 21 -49.52 11.56 -6.14
CA GLU A 21 -49.70 10.22 -5.56
C GLU A 21 -50.09 9.13 -6.57
N GLU A 22 -49.57 7.90 -6.41
CA GLU A 22 -50.40 6.69 -6.60
C GLU A 22 -49.90 5.49 -5.79
N THR A 23 -50.81 4.94 -5.01
CA THR A 23 -50.66 3.80 -4.09
C THR A 23 -50.79 2.51 -4.88
N ASP A 24 -49.77 1.64 -4.88
CA ASP A 24 -49.95 0.19 -4.66
C ASP A 24 -48.61 -0.55 -4.69
N ARG A 25 -48.25 -1.18 -3.56
CA ARG A 25 -47.96 -2.63 -3.47
C ARG A 25 -47.31 -2.99 -2.15
N SER A 26 -47.99 -3.92 -1.47
CA SER A 26 -47.43 -4.98 -0.63
C SER A 26 -46.55 -4.55 0.54
N THR A 27 -47.19 -4.48 1.71
CA THR A 27 -46.54 -4.69 3.00
C THR A 27 -45.81 -6.04 3.00
N ASP A 28 -44.50 -6.02 2.80
CA ASP A 28 -43.64 -7.14 3.19
C ASP A 28 -42.51 -6.62 4.07
N ARG A 29 -42.76 -6.78 5.38
CA ARG A 29 -41.82 -6.92 6.49
C ARG A 29 -40.67 -5.90 6.58
N PRO A 30 -40.60 -5.06 7.63
CA PRO A 30 -39.32 -4.48 8.02
C PRO A 30 -38.42 -5.64 8.43
N SER A 31 -37.50 -6.02 7.54
CA SER A 31 -36.34 -6.80 7.95
C SER A 31 -35.57 -5.87 8.87
N ASN A 32 -35.78 -6.01 10.18
CA ASN A 32 -34.82 -5.59 11.18
C ASN A 32 -33.54 -6.37 10.87
N ALA A 33 -32.77 -5.89 9.89
CA ALA A 33 -31.36 -6.19 9.80
C ALA A 33 -30.78 -5.56 11.06
N THR A 34 -30.61 -6.38 12.08
CA THR A 34 -29.72 -6.07 13.18
C THR A 34 -28.44 -5.51 12.55
N PRO A 35 -27.94 -4.34 12.97
CA PRO A 35 -26.62 -3.91 12.55
C PRO A 35 -25.69 -5.05 12.95
N GLU A 36 -25.16 -5.80 11.98
CA GLU A 36 -24.07 -6.71 12.27
C GLU A 36 -22.98 -5.81 12.81
N ASN A 37 -22.71 -5.97 14.10
CA ASN A 37 -21.62 -5.32 14.77
C ASN A 37 -20.36 -5.95 14.17
N ALA A 38 -19.94 -5.44 13.01
CA ALA A 38 -18.80 -5.93 12.24
C ALA A 38 -17.59 -5.83 13.18
N THR A 39 -17.29 -6.95 13.81
CA THR A 39 -16.16 -7.05 14.71
C THR A 39 -14.96 -7.13 13.80
N ILE A 40 -14.13 -6.08 13.82
CA ILE A 40 -12.89 -6.04 13.05
C ILE A 40 -12.10 -7.30 13.36
N SER A 41 -11.83 -8.10 12.32
CA SER A 41 -11.06 -9.33 12.43
C SER A 41 -9.69 -9.02 13.03
N PRO A 42 -9.23 -9.69 14.10
CA PRO A 42 -7.88 -9.48 14.62
C PRO A 42 -6.80 -9.65 13.54
N VAL A 43 -7.05 -10.50 12.55
CA VAL A 43 -6.17 -10.74 11.40
C VAL A 43 -5.93 -9.47 10.58
N ILE A 44 -6.95 -8.63 10.34
CA ILE A 44 -6.73 -7.40 9.56
C ILE A 44 -5.81 -6.41 10.29
N VAL A 45 -5.88 -6.37 11.63
CA VAL A 45 -4.97 -5.53 12.43
C VAL A 45 -3.53 -6.03 12.35
N HIS A 46 -3.34 -7.35 12.31
CA HIS A 46 -2.01 -7.94 12.10
C HIS A 46 -1.47 -7.62 10.70
N LEU A 47 -2.25 -7.86 9.65
CA LEU A 47 -1.82 -7.57 8.27
C LEU A 47 -1.59 -6.06 8.02
N GLN A 48 -2.32 -5.17 8.70
CA GLN A 48 -2.06 -3.73 8.68
C GLN A 48 -0.69 -3.39 9.29
N ARG A 49 -0.34 -3.99 10.43
CA ARG A 49 0.98 -3.81 11.06
C ARG A 49 2.10 -4.35 10.18
N ASP A 50 1.87 -5.50 9.55
CA ASP A 50 2.83 -6.12 8.65
C ASP A 50 3.06 -5.23 7.42
N TYR A 51 1.99 -4.67 6.85
CA TYR A 51 2.06 -3.66 5.79
C TYR A 51 2.90 -2.44 6.20
N GLU A 52 2.64 -1.85 7.37
CA GLU A 52 3.41 -0.68 7.85
C GLU A 52 4.89 -0.98 8.07
N SER A 53 5.19 -2.18 8.58
CA SER A 53 6.57 -2.65 8.79
C SER A 53 7.29 -2.83 7.45
N LEU A 54 6.62 -3.47 6.47
CA LEU A 54 7.15 -3.64 5.11
C LEU A 54 7.32 -2.30 4.39
N LEU A 55 6.37 -1.37 4.52
CA LEU A 55 6.46 -0.04 3.93
C LEU A 55 7.68 0.72 4.47
N THR A 56 7.94 0.63 5.78
CA THR A 56 9.11 1.24 6.41
C THR A 56 10.41 0.63 5.88
N ALA A 57 10.49 -0.71 5.83
CA ALA A 57 11.66 -1.42 5.35
C ALA A 57 11.92 -1.14 3.85
N GLN A 58 10.87 -1.19 3.03
CA GLN A 58 10.90 -0.90 1.60
C GLN A 58 11.38 0.53 1.33
N SER A 59 10.85 1.53 2.05
CA SER A 59 11.26 2.92 1.88
C SER A 59 12.74 3.11 2.21
N ALA A 60 13.23 2.51 3.31
CA ALA A 60 14.62 2.63 3.71
C ALA A 60 15.58 1.98 2.69
N ILE A 61 15.25 0.80 2.17
CA ILE A 61 16.10 0.13 1.17
C ILE A 61 15.99 0.80 -0.21
N SER A 62 14.83 1.36 -0.58
CA SER A 62 14.66 2.12 -1.84
C SER A 62 15.56 3.33 -1.87
N GLU A 63 15.62 4.09 -0.77
CA GLU A 63 16.48 5.26 -0.65
C GLU A 63 17.95 4.92 -0.92
N ILE A 64 18.44 3.80 -0.38
CA ILE A 64 19.82 3.32 -0.61
C ILE A 64 20.06 3.05 -2.10
N TRP A 65 19.20 2.26 -2.74
CA TRP A 65 19.37 1.89 -4.15
C TRP A 65 19.22 3.08 -5.10
N GLU A 66 18.32 4.01 -4.80
CA GLU A 66 18.12 5.25 -5.56
C GLU A 66 19.33 6.19 -5.43
N GLN A 67 19.86 6.38 -4.22
CA GLN A 67 21.08 7.17 -4.01
C GLN A 67 22.28 6.58 -4.78
N LEU A 68 22.45 5.25 -4.75
CA LEU A 68 23.48 4.57 -5.54
C LEU A 68 23.28 4.77 -7.04
N ALA A 69 22.03 4.77 -7.52
CA ALA A 69 21.69 5.00 -8.93
C ALA A 69 22.00 6.43 -9.37
N ASP A 70 21.86 7.39 -8.48
CA ASP A 70 22.25 8.79 -8.66
C ASP A 70 23.77 9.02 -8.54
N GLY A 71 24.55 7.95 -8.33
CA GLY A 71 26.01 7.99 -8.20
C GLY A 71 26.48 8.51 -6.85
N GLN A 72 25.62 8.53 -5.83
CA GLN A 72 25.99 8.90 -4.47
C GLN A 72 26.71 7.74 -3.77
N GLN A 73 27.58 8.08 -2.81
CA GLN A 73 28.21 7.09 -1.94
C GLN A 73 27.35 6.86 -0.71
N VAL A 74 26.82 5.65 -0.58
CA VAL A 74 26.07 5.21 0.60
C VAL A 74 26.99 4.43 1.54
N GLN A 75 27.01 4.79 2.82
CA GLN A 75 27.80 4.06 3.81
C GLN A 75 27.12 2.75 4.18
N CYS A 76 27.90 1.67 4.19
CA CYS A 76 27.48 0.41 4.79
C CYS A 76 27.19 0.60 6.28
N GLY A 77 26.03 0.11 6.72
CA GLY A 77 25.52 0.39 8.06
C GLY A 77 24.39 -0.54 8.46
N GLN A 78 23.42 0.02 9.18
CA GLN A 78 22.23 -0.73 9.59
C GLN A 78 21.39 -1.12 8.37
N TYR A 79 20.89 -2.35 8.40
CA TYR A 79 19.97 -2.87 7.39
C TYR A 79 18.54 -2.71 7.94
N PRO A 80 17.56 -2.33 7.10
CA PRO A 80 16.19 -2.36 7.54
C PRO A 80 15.80 -3.79 7.93
N GLU A 81 15.11 -3.92 9.05
CA GLU A 81 14.53 -5.19 9.47
C GLU A 81 13.36 -5.51 8.53
N VAL A 82 13.41 -6.66 7.87
CA VAL A 82 12.37 -7.11 6.96
C VAL A 82 11.59 -8.20 7.65
N LEU A 83 10.27 -8.09 7.63
CA LEU A 83 9.38 -9.13 8.10
C LEU A 83 9.61 -10.40 7.28
N ALA A 84 9.80 -11.54 7.95
CA ALA A 84 10.02 -12.80 7.26
C ALA A 84 8.75 -13.19 6.47
N PRO A 85 8.84 -13.53 5.17
CA PRO A 85 7.65 -13.79 4.35
C PRO A 85 6.71 -14.84 4.96
N GLU A 86 7.26 -15.91 5.54
CA GLU A 86 6.52 -17.00 6.16
C GLU A 86 5.72 -16.61 7.41
N SER A 87 5.98 -15.44 7.98
CA SER A 87 5.23 -14.93 9.14
C SER A 87 3.94 -14.20 8.74
N ILE A 88 3.76 -13.89 7.46
CA ILE A 88 2.59 -13.19 6.92
C ILE A 88 1.52 -14.23 6.58
N SER A 89 0.39 -14.19 7.29
CA SER A 89 -0.66 -15.20 7.13
C SER A 89 -2.06 -14.64 7.39
N ALA A 90 -3.05 -15.20 6.70
CA ALA A 90 -4.47 -14.97 6.88
C ALA A 90 -5.21 -16.24 7.34
N GLU A 91 -4.53 -17.19 7.98
CA GLU A 91 -5.08 -18.50 8.38
C GLU A 91 -6.45 -18.43 9.09
N ASP A 92 -6.62 -17.47 9.99
CA ASP A 92 -7.85 -17.29 10.77
C ASP A 92 -8.95 -16.51 10.03
N ASP A 93 -8.64 -15.92 8.86
CA ASP A 93 -9.57 -15.16 8.03
C ASP A 93 -9.24 -15.29 6.53
N PRO A 94 -9.70 -16.37 5.87
CA PRO A 94 -9.39 -16.64 4.46
C PRO A 94 -9.84 -15.54 3.48
N SER A 95 -10.77 -14.67 3.89
CA SER A 95 -11.19 -13.53 3.07
C SER A 95 -10.05 -12.52 2.86
N LEU A 96 -9.07 -12.52 3.76
CA LEU A 96 -7.88 -11.67 3.74
C LEU A 96 -6.67 -12.32 3.07
N GLN A 97 -6.80 -13.56 2.56
CA GLN A 97 -5.70 -14.24 1.87
C GLN A 97 -5.11 -13.44 0.70
N PRO A 98 -5.90 -12.76 -0.16
CA PRO A 98 -5.33 -11.95 -1.23
C PRO A 98 -4.40 -10.84 -0.72
N LEU A 99 -4.74 -10.22 0.42
CA LEU A 99 -3.88 -9.23 1.06
C LEU A 99 -2.60 -9.87 1.59
N ALA A 100 -2.70 -11.01 2.29
CA ALA A 100 -1.54 -11.73 2.79
C ALA A 100 -0.58 -12.16 1.66
N ASP A 101 -1.10 -12.63 0.51
CA ASP A 101 -0.30 -13.03 -0.65
C ASP A 101 0.48 -11.85 -1.27
N ILE A 102 -0.15 -10.68 -1.34
CA ILE A 102 0.49 -9.45 -1.83
C ILE A 102 1.58 -8.99 -0.85
N LEU A 103 1.29 -8.98 0.46
CA LEU A 103 2.28 -8.63 1.48
C LEU A 103 3.46 -9.61 1.51
N HIS A 104 3.20 -10.90 1.31
CA HIS A 104 4.23 -11.92 1.17
C HIS A 104 5.14 -11.64 -0.05
N THR A 105 4.56 -11.22 -1.17
CA THR A 105 5.32 -10.81 -2.36
C THR A 105 6.19 -9.57 -2.08
N ALA A 106 5.63 -8.57 -1.38
CA ALA A 106 6.38 -7.39 -0.96
C ALA A 106 7.55 -7.73 -0.02
N ALA A 107 7.34 -8.67 0.92
CA ALA A 107 8.36 -9.14 1.83
C ALA A 107 9.53 -9.81 1.11
N ILE A 108 9.26 -10.73 0.17
CA ILE A 108 10.30 -11.38 -0.64
C ILE A 108 11.13 -10.35 -1.42
N ALA A 109 10.46 -9.42 -2.09
CA ALA A 109 11.14 -8.43 -2.92
C ALA A 109 11.99 -7.45 -2.06
N THR A 110 11.46 -7.04 -0.90
CA THR A 110 12.19 -6.20 0.06
C THR A 110 13.39 -6.94 0.64
N GLU A 111 13.20 -8.19 1.04
CA GLU A 111 14.27 -9.05 1.56
C GLU A 111 15.39 -9.21 0.53
N HIS A 112 15.04 -9.49 -0.73
CA HIS A 112 16.01 -9.61 -1.83
C HIS A 112 16.84 -8.32 -2.00
N ALA A 113 16.18 -7.16 -2.00
CA ALA A 113 16.87 -5.87 -2.09
C ALA A 113 17.85 -5.65 -0.92
N VAL A 114 17.47 -6.07 0.30
CA VAL A 114 18.33 -5.99 1.48
C VAL A 114 19.50 -6.97 1.39
N GLN A 115 19.26 -8.20 0.93
CA GLN A 115 20.31 -9.22 0.75
C GLN A 115 21.36 -8.78 -0.27
N LEU A 116 20.94 -8.17 -1.38
CA LEU A 116 21.84 -7.57 -2.36
C LEU A 116 22.70 -6.47 -1.72
N TRP A 117 22.10 -5.59 -0.92
CA TRP A 117 22.85 -4.52 -0.24
C TRP A 117 23.83 -5.07 0.80
N GLN A 118 23.42 -6.07 1.58
CA GLN A 118 24.30 -6.79 2.49
C GLN A 118 25.48 -7.43 1.77
N ALA A 119 25.26 -7.99 0.57
CA ALA A 119 26.32 -8.56 -0.25
C ALA A 119 27.32 -7.49 -0.71
N GLU A 120 26.84 -6.33 -1.19
CA GLU A 120 27.71 -5.19 -1.52
C GLU A 120 28.50 -4.71 -0.30
N CYS A 121 27.91 -4.70 0.89
CA CYS A 121 28.59 -4.29 2.10
C CYS A 121 29.62 -5.28 2.65
N ARG A 122 29.54 -6.57 2.28
CA ARG A 122 30.59 -7.55 2.61
C ARG A 122 31.87 -7.34 1.78
N GLN A 123 31.73 -6.77 0.59
CA GLN A 123 32.86 -6.43 -0.29
C GLN A 123 32.69 -5.00 -0.82
N PRO A 124 32.90 -3.97 0.03
CA PRO A 124 32.59 -2.60 -0.32
C PRO A 124 33.35 -2.16 -1.57
N ARG A 125 32.59 -1.76 -2.59
CA ARG A 125 33.10 -1.13 -3.81
C ARG A 125 32.69 0.32 -3.83
N GLN A 126 33.43 1.12 -4.58
CA GLN A 126 33.12 2.54 -4.72
C GLN A 126 31.78 2.75 -5.44
N ASN A 127 31.44 1.86 -6.39
CA ASN A 127 30.14 1.76 -7.03
C ASN A 127 29.79 0.27 -7.22
N PRO A 128 28.54 -0.16 -6.96
CA PRO A 128 28.07 -1.48 -7.34
C PRO A 128 28.17 -1.69 -8.87
N PRO A 129 28.37 -2.93 -9.33
CA PRO A 129 28.23 -3.28 -10.73
C PRO A 129 26.86 -2.88 -11.30
N PRO A 130 26.76 -2.46 -12.57
CA PRO A 130 25.49 -2.02 -13.16
C PRO A 130 24.37 -3.06 -13.13
N ASP A 131 24.71 -4.34 -13.23
CA ASP A 131 23.80 -5.48 -13.10
C ASP A 131 23.24 -5.57 -11.67
N VAL A 132 24.08 -5.47 -10.65
CA VAL A 132 23.63 -5.46 -9.25
C VAL A 132 22.76 -4.23 -8.96
N LEU A 133 23.16 -3.05 -9.44
CA LEU A 133 22.37 -1.84 -9.29
C LEU A 133 20.98 -1.98 -9.94
N SER A 134 20.91 -2.53 -11.14
CA SER A 134 19.65 -2.77 -11.85
C SER A 134 18.77 -3.78 -11.13
N GLU A 135 19.37 -4.84 -10.58
CA GLU A 135 18.66 -5.86 -9.82
C GLU A 135 18.10 -5.31 -8.51
N GLY A 136 18.89 -4.51 -7.77
CA GLY A 136 18.44 -3.83 -6.55
C GLY A 136 17.27 -2.88 -6.82
N LEU A 137 17.38 -2.03 -7.86
CA LEU A 137 16.31 -1.12 -8.28
C LEU A 137 15.03 -1.87 -8.70
N LEU A 138 15.18 -3.01 -9.38
CA LEU A 138 14.03 -3.84 -9.76
C LEU A 138 13.35 -4.45 -8.54
N ALA A 139 14.13 -4.93 -7.57
CA ALA A 139 13.62 -5.51 -6.34
C ALA A 139 12.82 -4.49 -5.51
N VAL A 140 13.36 -3.28 -5.30
CA VAL A 140 12.65 -2.24 -4.54
C VAL A 140 11.40 -1.72 -5.26
N ARG A 141 11.42 -1.67 -6.60
CA ARG A 141 10.23 -1.36 -7.40
C ARG A 141 9.17 -2.45 -7.28
N SER A 142 9.57 -3.71 -7.40
CA SER A 142 8.65 -4.85 -7.25
C SER A 142 7.99 -4.87 -5.86
N ALA A 143 8.76 -4.56 -4.81
CA ALA A 143 8.23 -4.43 -3.46
C ALA A 143 7.23 -3.26 -3.34
N GLY A 144 7.59 -2.09 -3.88
CA GLY A 144 6.73 -0.91 -3.87
C GLY A 144 5.43 -1.10 -4.66
N ASP A 145 5.50 -1.76 -5.82
CA ASP A 145 4.32 -2.08 -6.63
C ASP A 145 3.37 -3.03 -5.89
N ALA A 146 3.91 -4.07 -5.22
CA ALA A 146 3.11 -4.96 -4.38
C ALA A 146 2.46 -4.23 -3.20
N LEU A 147 3.21 -3.37 -2.48
CA LEU A 147 2.64 -2.58 -1.38
C LEU A 147 1.52 -1.64 -1.87
N LYS A 148 1.69 -1.02 -3.04
CA LYS A 148 0.66 -0.20 -3.65
C LYS A 148 -0.59 -1.00 -4.05
N GLU A 149 -0.43 -2.26 -4.45
CA GLU A 149 -1.55 -3.17 -4.72
C GLU A 149 -2.29 -3.59 -3.43
N ALA A 150 -1.61 -3.62 -2.28
CA ALA A 150 -2.22 -3.90 -0.98
C ALA A 150 -3.09 -2.75 -0.45
N GLU A 151 -2.75 -1.48 -0.75
CA GLU A 151 -3.48 -0.28 -0.30
C GLU A 151 -5.03 -0.32 -0.50
N PRO A 152 -5.56 -0.65 -1.70
CA PRO A 152 -7.00 -0.73 -1.92
C PRO A 152 -7.68 -1.83 -1.10
N LEU A 153 -6.99 -2.93 -0.82
CA LEU A 153 -7.53 -4.01 0.02
C LEU A 153 -7.62 -3.57 1.48
N LEU A 154 -6.59 -2.89 1.98
CA LEU A 154 -6.58 -2.36 3.34
C LEU A 154 -7.64 -1.28 3.57
N THR A 155 -7.88 -0.41 2.58
CA THR A 155 -8.89 0.66 2.66
C THR A 155 -10.30 0.17 2.41
N GLY A 156 -10.49 -0.88 1.61
CA GLY A 156 -11.81 -1.49 1.36
C GLY A 156 -12.38 -2.29 2.55
N ILE A 157 -11.56 -2.55 3.57
CA ILE A 157 -11.95 -3.30 4.79
C ILE A 157 -12.32 -2.35 5.96
N GLN A 158 -11.99 -1.05 5.85
CA GLN A 158 -12.28 -0.02 6.87
C GLN A 158 -13.72 0.51 6.77
#